data_AF-A0A377E900-F1
#
_entry.id   AF-A0A377E900-F1
#
_cell.length_a   1.000
_cell.length_b   1.000
_cell.length_c   1.000
_cell.angle_alpha   90.00
_cell.angle_beta   90.00
_cell.angle_gamma   90.00
#
_symmetry.space_group_name_H-M   'P 1'
#
loop_
_entity.id
_entity.type
_entity.pdbx_description
1 polymer ?
#
loop_
_entity_poly.entity_id
_entity_poly.type
_entity_poly.pdbx_seq_one_letter_code
_entity_poly.pdbx_strand_id
1 'polypeptide(L)'
;MSQYLKLGDDQSPVQLDPHSEVGAFKVVGHCAWAKPEDKITPDFLRSRVEPWLTALFQSEHLNILIGAGLSSAIQESATGTKPQGMGWIEDLKVCKAEIDSYVAKTADASGRGKGNIEDQIRSINELIKGLEILTVQNLPVPPSPPGAPSYRNLKSELVELNNELTRCLKLFSDSVSYGEKLIRDANNDLKTETFNYLVSFLMSFSSRTATRDRLHIFTTNYDRIIETGAEIAGLRLIDRFVGTIAPIFRSSRLEVDYHYNPPGIRVSQDIWKVWRDLLNYMVHWTGMLLKGL
;
A
#
# COMPACT_ATOMS: atom_id res chain seq x y z
N MET A 1 4.31 -7.85 -27.71
CA MET A 1 3.98 -8.38 -26.36
C MET A 1 2.47 -8.58 -26.34
N SER A 2 2.00 -9.77 -26.01
CA SER A 2 0.56 -10.05 -25.91
C SER A 2 -0.02 -9.34 -24.69
N GLN A 3 -1.17 -8.69 -24.88
CA GLN A 3 -1.91 -8.01 -23.82
C GLN A 3 -3.15 -8.83 -23.47
N TYR A 4 -3.61 -8.71 -22.23
CA TYR A 4 -4.81 -9.41 -21.77
C TYR A 4 -5.83 -8.38 -21.27
N LEU A 5 -7.07 -8.49 -21.75
CA LEU A 5 -8.19 -7.64 -21.37
C LEU A 5 -9.30 -8.50 -20.79
N LYS A 6 -9.84 -8.11 -19.64
CA LYS A 6 -11.08 -8.70 -19.10
C LYS A 6 -11.99 -7.58 -18.63
N LEU A 7 -13.09 -7.38 -19.34
CA LEU A 7 -14.16 -6.46 -18.96
C LEU A 7 -15.23 -7.22 -18.17
N GLY A 8 -16.17 -6.48 -17.57
CA GLY A 8 -17.22 -7.06 -16.73
C GLY A 8 -18.07 -8.12 -17.43
N ASP A 9 -18.31 -7.95 -18.73
CA ASP A 9 -19.14 -8.85 -19.55
C ASP A 9 -18.37 -10.08 -20.05
N ASP A 10 -17.03 -10.12 -19.89
CA ASP A 10 -16.18 -11.18 -20.44
C ASP A 10 -16.13 -12.41 -19.52
N GLN A 11 -16.49 -13.57 -20.07
CA GLN A 11 -16.43 -14.87 -19.37
C GLN A 11 -14.99 -15.28 -19.03
N SER A 12 -14.03 -14.92 -19.88
CA SER A 12 -12.61 -15.24 -19.74
C SER A 12 -11.74 -14.08 -20.23
N PRO A 13 -10.50 -13.93 -19.74
CA PRO A 13 -9.56 -12.94 -20.28
C PRO A 13 -9.38 -13.10 -21.80
N VAL A 14 -9.54 -12.00 -22.53
CA VAL A 14 -9.33 -11.90 -23.96
C VAL A 14 -7.87 -11.56 -24.22
N GLN A 15 -7.20 -12.37 -25.03
CA GLN A 15 -5.82 -12.09 -25.45
C GLN A 15 -5.83 -11.20 -26.70
N LEU A 16 -5.07 -10.12 -26.64
CA LEU A 16 -4.85 -9.15 -27.72
C LEU A 16 -3.40 -9.22 -28.17
N ASP A 17 -3.20 -9.61 -29.42
CA ASP A 17 -1.89 -9.58 -30.07
C ASP A 17 -1.74 -8.33 -30.94
N PRO A 18 -0.52 -7.83 -31.14
CA PRO A 18 -0.29 -6.72 -32.06
C PRO A 18 -0.67 -7.11 -33.50
N HIS A 19 -1.42 -6.23 -34.16
CA HIS A 19 -1.71 -6.32 -35.59
C HIS A 19 -0.53 -5.73 -36.40
N SER A 20 -0.51 -5.96 -37.71
CA SER A 20 0.51 -5.40 -38.62
C SER A 20 0.51 -3.87 -38.70
N GLU A 21 -0.56 -3.22 -38.24
CA GLU A 21 -0.66 -1.76 -38.17
C GLU A 21 -0.31 -1.28 -36.76
N VAL A 22 0.48 -0.21 -36.68
CA VAL A 22 0.91 0.38 -35.40
C VAL A 22 -0.32 0.83 -34.60
N GLY A 23 -0.45 0.28 -33.39
CA GLY A 23 -1.54 0.61 -32.47
C GLY A 23 -2.85 -0.16 -32.71
N ALA A 24 -2.91 -1.03 -33.72
CA ALA A 24 -4.03 -1.96 -33.89
C ALA A 24 -3.74 -3.31 -33.23
N PHE A 25 -4.80 -3.97 -32.78
CA PHE A 25 -4.73 -5.27 -32.12
C PHE A 25 -5.54 -6.30 -32.88
N LYS A 26 -5.28 -7.57 -32.61
CA LYS A 26 -6.08 -8.70 -33.05
C LYS A 26 -6.43 -9.59 -31.88
N VAL A 27 -7.64 -10.15 -31.90
CA VAL A 27 -8.06 -11.10 -30.87
C VAL A 27 -7.51 -12.47 -31.15
N VAL A 28 -6.96 -13.09 -30.11
CA VAL A 28 -6.59 -14.50 -30.10
C VAL A 28 -7.65 -15.28 -29.33
N GLY A 29 -8.21 -16.29 -29.98
CA GLY A 29 -9.21 -17.18 -29.37
C GLY A 29 -10.65 -16.65 -29.44
N HIS A 30 -11.51 -17.19 -28.58
CA HIS A 30 -12.93 -16.88 -28.58
C HIS A 30 -13.21 -15.60 -27.78
N CYS A 31 -13.85 -14.61 -28.41
CA CYS A 31 -14.31 -13.38 -27.79
C CYS A 31 -15.77 -13.13 -28.14
N ALA A 32 -16.56 -12.65 -27.17
CA ALA A 32 -18.00 -12.43 -27.35
C ALA A 32 -18.32 -11.26 -28.30
N TRP A 33 -17.37 -10.33 -28.48
CA TRP A 33 -17.60 -9.06 -29.16
C TRP A 33 -16.67 -8.80 -30.36
N ALA A 34 -15.77 -9.73 -30.69
CA ALA A 34 -14.90 -9.66 -31.86
C ALA A 34 -14.55 -11.06 -32.37
N LYS A 35 -14.38 -11.22 -33.68
CA LYS A 35 -13.96 -12.51 -34.26
C LYS A 35 -12.43 -12.67 -34.15
N PRO A 36 -11.92 -13.91 -34.17
CA PRO A 36 -10.48 -14.16 -34.23
C PRO A 36 -9.86 -13.45 -35.43
N GLU A 37 -8.70 -12.84 -35.24
CA GLU A 37 -7.96 -12.08 -36.26
C GLU A 37 -8.64 -10.79 -36.78
N ASP A 38 -9.80 -10.39 -36.23
CA ASP A 38 -10.39 -9.09 -36.56
C ASP A 38 -9.48 -7.95 -36.11
N LYS A 39 -9.36 -6.93 -36.96
CA LYS A 39 -8.65 -5.69 -36.65
C LYS A 39 -9.43 -4.91 -35.59
N ILE A 40 -8.82 -4.75 -34.43
CA ILE A 40 -9.30 -3.91 -33.33
C ILE A 40 -8.51 -2.61 -33.31
N THR A 41 -9.22 -1.48 -33.38
CA THR A 41 -8.63 -0.15 -33.23
C THR A 41 -8.68 0.33 -31.78
N PRO A 42 -7.81 1.28 -31.38
CA PRO A 42 -7.88 1.91 -30.06
C PRO A 42 -9.23 2.57 -29.77
N ASP A 43 -9.87 3.16 -30.79
CA ASP A 43 -11.20 3.79 -30.62
C ASP A 43 -12.29 2.76 -30.32
N PHE A 44 -12.20 1.58 -30.95
CA PHE A 44 -13.10 0.47 -30.62
C PHE A 44 -12.88 0.01 -29.17
N LEU A 45 -11.63 -0.17 -28.74
CA LEU A 45 -11.33 -0.52 -27.35
C LEU A 45 -11.83 0.54 -26.38
N ARG A 46 -11.63 1.83 -26.68
CA ARG A 46 -12.15 2.94 -25.86
C ARG A 46 -13.66 2.84 -25.67
N SER A 47 -14.40 2.58 -26.75
CA SER A 47 -15.87 2.44 -26.70
C SER A 47 -16.35 1.30 -25.77
N ARG A 48 -15.49 0.33 -25.46
CA ARG A 48 -15.80 -0.77 -24.53
C ARG A 48 -15.24 -0.58 -23.13
N VAL A 49 -14.01 -0.11 -23.02
CA VAL A 49 -13.30 0.09 -21.75
C VAL A 49 -13.88 1.27 -20.97
N GLU A 50 -14.21 2.37 -21.66
CA GLU A 50 -14.68 3.60 -21.03
C GLU A 50 -16.01 3.39 -20.30
N PRO A 51 -17.09 2.82 -20.89
CA PRO A 51 -18.32 2.57 -20.15
C PRO A 51 -18.13 1.66 -18.94
N TRP A 52 -17.27 0.64 -19.05
CA TRP A 52 -16.97 -0.26 -17.94
C TRP A 52 -16.24 0.44 -16.80
N LEU A 53 -15.21 1.25 -17.11
CA LEU A 53 -14.52 2.07 -16.12
C LEU A 53 -15.45 3.12 -15.51
N THR A 54 -16.31 3.77 -16.30
CA THR A 54 -17.31 4.71 -15.79
C THR A 54 -18.25 4.03 -14.80
N ALA A 55 -18.78 2.85 -15.14
CA ALA A 55 -19.63 2.08 -14.23
C ALA A 55 -18.89 1.67 -12.95
N LEU A 56 -17.62 1.24 -13.08
CA LEU A 56 -16.78 0.90 -11.94
C LEU A 56 -16.56 2.10 -11.03
N PHE A 57 -16.17 3.25 -11.59
CA PHE A 57 -15.94 4.47 -10.83
C PHE A 57 -17.23 5.05 -10.25
N GLN A 58 -18.39 4.81 -10.84
CA GLN A 58 -19.69 5.22 -10.28
C GLN A 58 -20.23 4.25 -9.20
N SER A 59 -19.66 3.04 -9.06
CA SER A 59 -20.11 2.02 -8.10
C SER A 59 -19.97 2.45 -6.64
N GLU A 60 -21.08 2.53 -5.90
CA GLU A 60 -21.13 3.04 -4.52
C GLU A 60 -20.12 2.39 -3.57
N HIS A 61 -19.79 1.11 -3.78
CA HIS A 61 -18.92 0.33 -2.91
C HIS A 61 -17.48 0.18 -3.42
N LEU A 62 -17.05 0.98 -4.40
CA LEU A 62 -15.66 0.96 -4.83
C LEU A 62 -14.77 1.50 -3.69
N ASN A 63 -13.77 0.70 -3.32
CA ASN A 63 -12.69 1.08 -2.42
C ASN A 63 -11.38 0.62 -3.05
N ILE A 64 -10.33 1.41 -2.92
CA ILE A 64 -9.05 1.13 -3.58
C ILE A 64 -7.96 1.02 -2.54
N LEU A 65 -7.18 -0.06 -2.60
CA LEU A 65 -5.92 -0.19 -1.88
C LEU A 65 -4.77 0.21 -2.82
N ILE A 66 -4.08 1.28 -2.48
CA ILE A 66 -2.90 1.78 -3.20
C ILE A 66 -1.66 1.42 -2.38
N GLY A 67 -0.78 0.62 -2.98
CA GLY A 67 0.56 0.35 -2.47
C GLY A 67 1.62 1.24 -3.13
N ALA A 68 2.90 0.92 -2.90
CA ALA A 68 4.05 1.65 -3.46
C ALA A 68 4.12 1.67 -5.00
N GLY A 69 3.26 0.90 -5.68
CA GLY A 69 3.17 0.89 -7.15
C GLY A 69 2.74 2.22 -7.75
N LEU A 70 1.87 2.99 -7.08
CA LEU A 70 1.48 4.32 -7.58
C LEU A 70 2.67 5.29 -7.54
N SER A 71 3.33 5.40 -6.38
CA SER A 71 4.50 6.25 -6.16
C SER A 71 5.63 5.90 -7.13
N SER A 72 5.83 4.60 -7.35
CA SER A 72 6.76 4.02 -8.31
C SER A 72 6.49 4.44 -9.75
N ALA A 73 5.22 4.34 -10.19
CA ALA A 73 4.80 4.72 -11.53
C ALA A 73 4.92 6.23 -11.77
N ILE A 74 4.58 7.05 -10.76
CA ILE A 74 4.76 8.49 -10.82
C ILE A 74 6.24 8.86 -10.94
N GLN A 75 7.12 8.20 -10.20
CA GLN A 75 8.56 8.39 -10.36
C GLN A 75 9.01 8.06 -11.78
N GLU A 76 8.72 6.86 -12.27
CA GLU A 76 9.14 6.42 -13.60
C GLU A 76 8.59 7.32 -14.71
N SER A 77 7.34 7.79 -14.59
CA SER A 77 6.73 8.75 -15.51
C SER A 77 7.42 10.12 -15.48
N ALA A 78 7.73 10.65 -14.29
CA ALA A 78 8.33 11.99 -14.16
C ALA A 78 9.81 12.03 -14.56
N THR A 79 10.54 10.94 -14.38
CA THR A 79 12.01 10.92 -14.48
C THR A 79 12.55 9.99 -15.56
N GLY A 80 11.73 9.08 -16.10
CA GLY A 80 12.15 7.98 -16.96
C GLY A 80 13.00 6.93 -16.25
N THR A 81 13.19 7.05 -14.92
CA THR A 81 14.01 6.13 -14.13
C THR A 81 13.14 5.26 -13.24
N LYS A 82 13.39 3.95 -13.27
CA LYS A 82 12.68 3.01 -12.43
C LYS A 82 13.00 3.27 -10.95
N PRO A 83 12.01 3.15 -10.06
CA PRO A 83 12.21 3.26 -8.63
C PRO A 83 13.23 2.22 -8.16
N GLN A 84 14.11 2.67 -7.27
CA GLN A 84 15.07 1.81 -6.59
C GLN A 84 14.43 1.41 -5.27
N GLY A 85 13.87 0.21 -5.20
CA GLY A 85 13.19 -0.28 -4.01
C GLY A 85 12.70 -1.70 -4.23
N MET A 86 12.62 -2.48 -3.15
CA MET A 86 12.18 -3.89 -3.14
C MET A 86 13.11 -4.88 -3.87
N GLY A 87 14.34 -4.48 -4.20
CA GLY A 87 15.36 -5.36 -4.77
C GLY A 87 15.86 -6.40 -3.77
N TRP A 88 16.40 -7.50 -4.27
CA TRP A 88 17.05 -8.52 -3.45
C TRP A 88 18.31 -7.97 -2.76
N ILE A 89 18.54 -8.32 -1.50
CA ILE A 89 19.77 -7.95 -0.78
C ILE A 89 20.88 -8.91 -1.22
N GLU A 90 21.79 -8.42 -2.07
CA GLU A 90 22.86 -9.23 -2.67
C GLU A 90 24.17 -9.25 -1.88
N ASP A 91 24.39 -8.25 -1.01
CA ASP A 91 25.68 -7.95 -0.40
C ASP A 91 25.76 -8.33 1.09
N LEU A 92 24.97 -9.31 1.52
CA LEU A 92 25.12 -9.94 2.84
C LEU A 92 26.47 -10.64 2.93
N LYS A 93 27.27 -10.30 3.94
CA LYS A 93 28.60 -10.89 4.19
C LYS A 93 28.51 -12.15 5.03
N VAL A 94 27.50 -12.25 5.90
CA VAL A 94 27.33 -13.41 6.79
C VAL A 94 26.01 -14.11 6.50
N CYS A 95 26.03 -15.45 6.58
CA CYS A 95 24.85 -16.30 6.46
C CYS A 95 24.07 -16.18 5.12
N LYS A 96 24.63 -15.56 4.08
CA LYS A 96 23.93 -15.30 2.80
C LYS A 96 23.37 -16.59 2.19
N ALA A 97 24.22 -17.61 2.04
CA ALA A 97 23.84 -18.86 1.41
C ALA A 97 22.73 -19.60 2.18
N GLU A 98 22.79 -19.58 3.51
CA GLU A 98 21.79 -20.19 4.38
C GLU A 98 20.46 -19.45 4.30
N ILE A 99 20.49 -18.11 4.31
CA ILE A 99 19.31 -17.27 4.17
C ILE A 99 18.66 -17.49 2.79
N ASP A 100 19.44 -17.41 1.71
CA ASP A 100 18.93 -17.56 0.34
C ASP A 100 18.30 -18.96 0.13
N SER A 101 18.93 -20.00 0.65
CA SER A 101 18.41 -21.38 0.60
C SER A 101 17.11 -21.53 1.39
N TYR A 102 17.03 -20.93 2.59
CA TYR A 102 15.81 -20.96 3.41
C TYR A 102 14.66 -20.17 2.78
N VAL A 103 14.96 -19.01 2.18
CA VAL A 103 13.95 -18.22 1.45
C VAL A 103 13.41 -19.01 0.26
N ALA A 104 14.27 -19.62 -0.56
CA ALA A 104 13.83 -20.45 -1.68
C ALA A 104 12.92 -21.60 -1.21
N LYS A 105 13.33 -22.33 -0.17
CA LYS A 105 12.54 -23.42 0.40
C LYS A 105 11.16 -22.96 0.91
N THR A 106 11.09 -21.83 1.61
CA THR A 106 9.82 -21.34 2.18
C THR A 106 8.89 -20.73 1.13
N ALA A 107 9.44 -20.10 0.09
CA ALA A 107 8.69 -19.57 -1.03
C ALA A 107 8.07 -20.70 -1.88
N ASP A 108 8.84 -21.76 -2.15
CA ASP A 108 8.35 -22.97 -2.82
C ASP A 108 7.26 -23.67 -2.00
N ALA A 109 7.47 -23.84 -0.69
CA ALA A 109 6.49 -24.46 0.20
C ALA A 109 5.17 -23.67 0.28
N SER A 110 5.22 -22.36 0.04
CA SER A 110 4.06 -21.47 -0.01
C SER A 110 3.38 -21.42 -1.39
N GLY A 111 3.88 -22.16 -2.38
CA GLY A 111 3.38 -22.18 -3.76
C GLY A 111 3.64 -20.89 -4.55
N ARG A 112 4.47 -19.97 -4.02
CA ARG A 112 4.85 -18.71 -4.70
C ARG A 112 6.00 -18.89 -5.69
N GLY A 113 6.77 -19.97 -5.56
CA GLY A 113 7.98 -20.21 -6.35
C GLY A 113 9.15 -19.36 -5.83
N LYS A 114 9.50 -18.28 -6.52
CA LYS A 114 10.64 -17.45 -6.14
C LYS A 114 10.29 -16.51 -4.97
N GLY A 115 11.15 -16.47 -3.96
CA GLY A 115 11.01 -15.55 -2.81
C GLY A 115 11.22 -14.08 -3.18
N ASN A 116 10.64 -13.20 -2.37
CA ASN A 116 10.80 -11.74 -2.49
C ASN A 116 11.68 -11.17 -1.36
N ILE A 117 11.92 -9.85 -1.37
CA ILE A 117 12.69 -9.17 -0.32
C ILE A 117 12.05 -9.33 1.07
N GLU A 118 10.72 -9.41 1.16
CA GLU A 118 10.01 -9.56 2.44
C GLU A 118 10.31 -10.92 3.07
N ASP A 119 10.38 -11.97 2.25
CA ASP A 119 10.83 -13.29 2.69
C ASP A 119 12.27 -13.27 3.18
N GLN A 120 13.14 -12.51 2.51
CA GLN A 120 14.53 -12.33 2.91
C GLN A 120 14.63 -11.61 4.27
N ILE A 121 13.94 -10.47 4.43
CA ILE A 121 13.90 -9.71 5.68
C ILE A 121 13.32 -10.55 6.82
N ARG A 122 12.24 -11.31 6.56
CA ARG A 122 11.65 -12.24 7.53
C ARG A 122 12.67 -13.30 7.96
N SER A 123 13.35 -13.93 7.00
CA SER A 123 14.35 -14.97 7.27
C SER A 123 15.55 -14.44 8.04
N ILE A 124 16.01 -13.22 7.73
CA ILE A 124 17.07 -12.53 8.48
C ILE A 124 16.61 -12.30 9.93
N ASN A 125 15.40 -11.78 10.15
CA ASN A 125 14.87 -11.55 11.50
C ASN A 125 14.72 -12.85 12.30
N GLU A 126 14.21 -13.92 11.68
CA GLU A 126 14.12 -15.25 12.30
C GLU A 126 15.52 -15.77 12.70
N LEU A 127 16.51 -15.62 11.82
CA LEU A 127 17.89 -16.03 12.09
C LEU A 127 18.54 -15.19 13.21
N ILE A 128 18.34 -13.87 13.22
CA ILE A 128 18.80 -12.99 14.29
C ILE A 128 18.27 -13.49 15.64
N LYS A 129 16.96 -13.78 15.73
CA LYS A 129 16.37 -14.33 16.96
C LYS A 129 16.95 -15.68 17.35
N GLY A 130 17.18 -16.56 16.37
CA GLY A 130 17.85 -17.84 16.61
C GLY A 130 19.27 -17.67 17.17
N LEU A 131 20.06 -16.78 16.57
CA LEU A 131 21.43 -16.49 17.02
C LEU A 131 21.45 -15.80 18.39
N GLU A 132 20.51 -14.90 18.68
CA GLU A 132 20.35 -14.31 20.02
C GLU A 132 20.15 -15.39 21.08
N ILE A 133 19.24 -16.34 20.84
CA ILE A 133 18.97 -17.46 21.76
C ILE A 133 20.22 -18.30 21.99
N LEU A 134 20.95 -18.65 20.92
CA LEU A 134 22.15 -19.48 21.00
C LEU A 134 23.33 -18.79 21.68
N THR A 135 23.38 -17.45 21.65
CA THR A 135 24.51 -16.67 22.18
C THR A 135 24.29 -16.15 23.61
N VAL A 136 23.09 -16.34 24.20
CA VAL A 136 22.76 -15.88 25.57
C VAL A 136 23.80 -16.31 26.61
N GLN A 137 24.19 -17.59 26.59
CA GLN A 137 25.08 -18.15 27.61
C GLN A 137 26.53 -17.67 27.47
N ASN A 138 26.88 -16.99 26.35
CA ASN A 138 28.23 -16.48 26.06
C ASN A 138 29.34 -17.51 26.31
N LEU A 139 29.08 -18.79 25.99
CA LEU A 139 30.06 -19.84 26.18
C LEU A 139 31.28 -19.61 25.27
N PRO A 140 32.51 -19.80 25.78
CA PRO A 140 33.71 -19.68 24.97
C PRO A 140 33.71 -20.73 23.86
N VAL A 141 34.07 -20.31 22.65
CA VAL A 141 34.18 -21.21 21.50
C VAL A 141 35.36 -22.16 21.74
N PRO A 142 35.16 -23.49 21.74
CA PRO A 142 36.26 -24.43 21.92
C PRO A 142 37.26 -24.33 20.76
N PRO A 143 38.54 -24.65 20.98
CA PRO A 143 39.52 -24.67 19.89
C PRO A 143 39.12 -25.70 18.83
N SER A 144 39.28 -25.34 17.56
CA SER A 144 38.93 -26.23 16.45
C SER A 144 39.90 -27.41 16.36
N PRO A 145 39.41 -28.61 15.99
CA PRO A 145 40.27 -29.79 15.82
C PRO A 145 41.38 -29.54 14.79
N PRO A 146 42.56 -30.18 14.93
CA PRO A 146 43.62 -30.06 13.94
C PRO A 146 43.13 -30.50 12.55
N GLY A 147 43.21 -29.59 11.57
CA GLY A 147 42.80 -29.85 10.18
C GLY A 147 41.32 -29.57 9.85
N ALA A 148 40.50 -29.15 10.82
CA ALA A 148 39.13 -28.72 10.59
C ALA A 148 39.05 -27.19 10.40
N PRO A 149 38.04 -26.67 9.67
CA PRO A 149 37.79 -25.23 9.60
C PRO A 149 37.46 -24.68 11.00
N SER A 150 37.83 -23.42 11.24
CA SER A 150 37.51 -22.71 12.47
C SER A 150 36.00 -22.75 12.74
N TYR A 151 35.61 -22.95 13.99
CA TYR A 151 34.21 -22.84 14.38
C TYR A 151 33.69 -21.44 14.09
N ARG A 152 32.42 -21.37 13.69
CA ARG A 152 31.73 -20.11 13.46
C ARG A 152 31.62 -19.31 14.76
N ASN A 153 31.91 -18.03 14.67
CA ASN A 153 31.71 -17.11 15.78
C ASN A 153 30.30 -16.53 15.69
N LEU A 154 29.34 -17.24 16.29
CA LEU A 154 27.93 -16.87 16.26
C LEU A 154 27.67 -15.46 16.83
N LYS A 155 28.47 -15.02 17.80
CA LYS A 155 28.34 -13.69 18.40
C LYS A 155 28.76 -12.58 17.44
N SER A 156 29.87 -12.75 16.72
CA SER A 156 30.26 -11.77 15.70
C SER A 156 29.30 -11.78 14.51
N GLU A 157 28.81 -12.94 14.10
CA GLU A 157 27.83 -13.07 13.02
C GLU A 157 26.51 -12.40 13.40
N LEU A 158 26.02 -12.55 14.63
CA LEU A 158 24.83 -11.86 15.13
C LEU A 158 24.97 -10.34 15.04
N VAL A 159 26.13 -9.79 15.45
CA VAL A 159 26.39 -8.35 15.40
C VAL A 159 26.45 -7.87 13.95
N GLU A 160 27.18 -8.58 13.08
CA GLU A 160 27.28 -8.21 11.67
C GLU A 160 25.91 -8.30 10.99
N LEU A 161 25.12 -9.35 11.22
CA LEU A 161 23.80 -9.51 10.61
C LEU A 161 22.81 -8.41 11.05
N ASN A 162 22.86 -7.99 12.32
CA ASN A 162 22.07 -6.83 12.80
C ASN A 162 22.49 -5.52 12.12
N ASN A 163 23.80 -5.30 11.98
CA ASN A 163 24.33 -4.12 11.29
C ASN A 163 23.95 -4.13 9.81
N GLU A 164 23.99 -5.29 9.16
CA GLU A 164 23.61 -5.47 7.76
C GLU A 164 22.12 -5.23 7.55
N LEU A 165 21.25 -5.80 8.38
CA LEU A 165 19.81 -5.54 8.31
C LEU A 165 19.51 -4.06 8.50
N THR A 166 20.11 -3.42 9.50
CA THR A 166 19.94 -1.98 9.77
C THR A 166 20.40 -1.14 8.58
N ARG A 167 21.56 -1.48 7.99
CA ARG A 167 22.07 -0.82 6.78
C ARG A 167 21.11 -0.99 5.61
N CYS A 168 20.58 -2.19 5.37
CA CYS A 168 19.65 -2.47 4.28
C CYS A 168 18.35 -1.68 4.43
N LEU A 169 17.77 -1.65 5.64
CA LEU A 169 16.56 -0.86 5.93
C LEU A 169 16.81 0.64 5.76
N LYS A 170 18.00 1.13 6.14
CA LYS A 170 18.39 2.52 5.92
C LYS A 170 18.51 2.83 4.43
N LEU A 171 19.20 2.00 3.65
CA LEU A 171 19.33 2.18 2.20
C LEU A 171 17.96 2.17 1.51
N PHE A 172 17.04 1.33 1.96
CA PHE A 172 15.66 1.33 1.47
C PHE A 172 14.91 2.62 1.81
N SER A 173 15.02 3.13 3.04
CA SER A 173 14.42 4.42 3.42
C SER A 173 15.01 5.59 2.64
N ASP A 174 16.33 5.58 2.43
CA ASP A 174 17.04 6.58 1.65
C ASP A 174 16.60 6.52 0.18
N SER A 175 16.36 5.32 -0.38
CA SER A 175 15.92 5.16 -1.77
C SER A 175 14.50 5.66 -2.01
N VAL A 176 13.57 5.43 -1.06
CA VAL A 176 12.21 6.00 -1.12
C VAL A 176 12.26 7.53 -1.09
N SER A 177 13.02 8.10 -0.15
CA SER A 177 13.19 9.56 -0.03
C SER A 177 13.86 10.16 -1.26
N TYR A 178 14.82 9.43 -1.84
CA TYR A 178 15.48 9.82 -3.08
C TYR A 178 14.51 9.79 -4.27
N GLY A 179 13.61 8.81 -4.36
CA GLY A 179 12.57 8.75 -5.38
C GLY A 179 11.66 9.99 -5.37
N GLU A 180 11.20 10.40 -4.19
CA GLU A 180 10.41 11.64 -4.04
C GLU A 180 11.20 12.89 -4.44
N LYS A 181 12.48 12.95 -4.05
CA LYS A 181 13.37 14.04 -4.48
C LYS A 181 13.50 14.09 -6.00
N LEU A 182 13.64 12.94 -6.66
CA LEU A 182 13.72 12.87 -8.12
C LEU A 182 12.44 13.37 -8.79
N ILE A 183 11.26 13.05 -8.27
CA ILE A 183 9.98 13.58 -8.77
C ILE A 183 9.95 15.11 -8.65
N ARG A 184 10.36 15.65 -7.50
CA ARG A 184 10.38 17.10 -7.26
C ARG A 184 11.32 17.83 -8.24
N ASP A 185 12.52 17.27 -8.41
CA ASP A 185 13.60 17.86 -9.20
C ASP A 185 13.50 17.50 -10.70
N ALA A 186 12.46 16.77 -11.11
CA ALA A 186 12.22 16.36 -12.50
C ALA A 186 12.02 17.55 -13.45
N ASN A 187 12.31 17.31 -14.73
CA ASN A 187 12.07 18.26 -15.82
C ASN A 187 10.62 18.76 -15.78
N ASN A 188 10.42 20.07 -15.91
CA ASN A 188 9.10 20.69 -15.78
C ASN A 188 8.06 20.11 -16.74
N ASP A 189 8.42 19.82 -18.00
CA ASP A 189 7.44 19.34 -18.98
C ASP A 189 6.91 17.95 -18.60
N LEU A 190 7.82 17.00 -18.33
CA LEU A 190 7.49 15.63 -17.90
C LEU A 190 6.80 15.61 -16.53
N LYS A 191 7.22 16.48 -15.61
CA LYS A 191 6.61 16.62 -14.30
C LYS A 191 5.17 17.10 -14.43
N THR A 192 4.92 18.15 -15.21
CA THR A 192 3.55 18.65 -15.44
C THR A 192 2.68 17.59 -16.11
N GLU A 193 3.17 16.89 -17.13
CA GLU A 193 2.44 15.79 -17.75
C GLU A 193 2.10 14.69 -16.74
N THR A 194 3.06 14.27 -15.92
CA THR A 194 2.88 13.23 -14.91
C THR A 194 1.87 13.64 -13.85
N PHE A 195 1.95 14.88 -13.33
CA PHE A 195 0.97 15.37 -12.36
C PHE A 195 -0.42 15.56 -12.99
N ASN A 196 -0.52 15.89 -14.29
CA ASN A 196 -1.82 15.91 -14.98
C ASN A 196 -2.46 14.52 -15.03
N TYR A 197 -1.69 13.44 -15.23
CA TYR A 197 -2.20 12.07 -15.12
C TYR A 197 -2.66 11.76 -13.69
N LEU A 198 -1.88 12.12 -12.67
CA LEU A 198 -2.25 11.92 -11.27
C LEU A 198 -3.53 12.68 -10.91
N VAL A 199 -3.66 13.94 -11.33
CA VAL A 199 -4.86 14.76 -11.12
C VAL A 199 -6.05 14.12 -11.84
N SER A 200 -5.89 13.68 -13.10
CA SER A 200 -6.97 13.02 -13.85
C SER A 200 -7.44 11.74 -13.16
N PHE A 201 -6.50 10.95 -12.63
CA PHE A 201 -6.80 9.78 -11.81
C PHE A 201 -7.60 10.16 -10.56
N LEU A 202 -7.14 11.13 -9.76
CA LEU A 202 -7.85 11.58 -8.56
C LEU A 202 -9.23 12.18 -8.88
N MET A 203 -9.35 12.92 -9.98
CA MET A 203 -10.59 13.53 -10.43
C MET A 203 -11.62 12.52 -10.92
N SER A 204 -11.17 11.38 -11.45
CA SER A 204 -12.05 10.25 -11.82
C SER A 204 -12.84 9.74 -10.61
N PHE A 205 -12.32 9.93 -9.39
CA PHE A 205 -12.98 9.58 -8.15
C PHE A 205 -13.73 10.73 -7.50
N SER A 206 -13.18 11.94 -7.54
CA SER A 206 -13.79 13.10 -6.88
C SER A 206 -15.02 13.64 -7.62
N SER A 207 -15.10 13.42 -8.94
CA SER A 207 -16.22 13.85 -9.79
C SER A 207 -17.50 13.04 -9.61
N ARG A 208 -17.48 12.01 -8.76
CA ARG A 208 -18.66 11.20 -8.44
C ARG A 208 -19.73 12.08 -7.79
N THR A 209 -20.99 11.83 -8.14
CA THR A 209 -22.12 12.42 -7.43
C THR A 209 -21.99 12.12 -5.95
N ALA A 210 -22.13 13.14 -5.09
CA ALA A 210 -22.02 12.99 -3.65
C ALA A 210 -23.16 12.09 -3.12
N THR A 211 -22.91 10.78 -3.09
CA THR A 211 -23.77 9.79 -2.44
C THR A 211 -23.35 9.62 -0.98
N ARG A 212 -24.12 8.82 -0.22
CA ARG A 212 -23.89 8.60 1.21
C ARG A 212 -22.53 7.96 1.51
N ASP A 213 -22.04 7.12 0.61
CA ASP A 213 -20.74 6.45 0.73
C ASP A 213 -19.70 7.14 -0.16
N ARG A 214 -18.71 7.75 0.48
CA ARG A 214 -17.56 8.37 -0.20
C ARG A 214 -16.55 7.27 -0.55
N LEU A 215 -15.88 7.40 -1.70
CA LEU A 215 -14.77 6.50 -2.03
C LEU A 215 -13.68 6.57 -0.96
N HIS A 216 -13.23 5.42 -0.48
CA HIS A 216 -12.02 5.33 0.34
C HIS A 216 -10.83 4.89 -0.51
N ILE A 217 -9.77 5.71 -0.46
CA ILE A 217 -8.43 5.32 -0.89
C ILE A 217 -7.69 4.87 0.37
N PHE A 218 -7.45 3.57 0.46
CA PHE A 218 -6.60 2.98 1.47
C PHE A 218 -5.17 2.99 0.96
N THR A 219 -4.27 3.53 1.75
CA THR A 219 -2.84 3.43 1.50
C THR A 219 -2.22 2.58 2.61
N THR A 220 -1.27 1.72 2.26
CA THR A 220 -0.57 0.91 3.28
C THR A 220 0.31 1.79 4.19
N ASN A 221 0.74 2.95 3.68
CA ASN A 221 1.48 3.99 4.37
C ASN A 221 0.92 5.36 3.98
N TYR A 222 1.18 6.40 4.77
CA TYR A 222 0.91 7.78 4.38
C TYR A 222 1.68 8.14 3.10
N ASP A 223 0.99 8.53 2.03
CA ASP A 223 1.59 8.77 0.71
C ASP A 223 1.56 10.26 0.32
N ARG A 224 2.72 10.90 0.42
CA ARG A 224 2.92 12.32 0.12
C ARG A 224 2.65 12.69 -1.33
N ILE A 225 2.73 11.73 -2.26
CA ILE A 225 2.44 11.98 -3.68
C ILE A 225 0.94 12.18 -3.87
N ILE A 226 0.11 11.42 -3.16
CA ILE A 226 -1.35 11.59 -3.20
C ILE A 226 -1.76 12.94 -2.62
N GLU A 227 -1.15 13.39 -1.52
CA GLU A 227 -1.35 14.75 -0.99
C GLU A 227 -1.00 15.83 -2.00
N THR A 228 0.18 15.72 -2.62
CA THR A 228 0.63 16.70 -3.61
C THR A 228 -0.32 16.73 -4.80
N GLY A 229 -0.75 15.57 -5.31
CA GLY A 229 -1.74 15.47 -6.38
C GLY A 229 -3.11 16.04 -5.98
N ALA A 230 -3.55 15.81 -4.75
CA ALA A 230 -4.79 16.36 -4.22
C ALA A 230 -4.73 17.89 -4.08
N GLU A 231 -3.60 18.43 -3.58
CA GLU A 231 -3.37 19.87 -3.49
C GLU A 231 -3.43 20.55 -4.86
N ILE A 232 -2.74 19.99 -5.86
CA ILE A 232 -2.78 20.48 -7.25
C ILE A 232 -4.19 20.40 -7.83
N ALA A 233 -4.94 19.33 -7.52
CA ALA A 233 -6.32 19.15 -7.96
C ALA A 233 -7.34 20.02 -7.20
N GLY A 234 -6.93 20.74 -6.14
CA GLY A 234 -7.84 21.45 -5.25
C GLY A 234 -8.74 20.53 -4.41
N LEU A 235 -8.34 19.27 -4.24
CA LEU A 235 -9.06 18.27 -3.46
C LEU A 235 -8.63 18.32 -2.00
N ARG A 236 -9.61 18.27 -1.10
CA ARG A 236 -9.37 18.18 0.34
C ARG A 236 -9.45 16.72 0.78
N LEU A 237 -8.32 16.16 1.17
CA LEU A 237 -8.26 14.82 1.76
C LEU A 237 -8.87 14.86 3.17
N ILE A 238 -9.69 13.85 3.49
CA ILE A 238 -10.22 13.62 4.84
C ILE A 238 -9.56 12.35 5.34
N ASP A 239 -8.59 12.52 6.20
CA ASP A 239 -7.90 11.41 6.83
C ASP A 239 -8.79 10.81 7.92
N ARG A 240 -9.06 9.50 7.81
CA ARG A 240 -9.83 8.72 8.79
C ARG A 240 -8.91 7.90 9.69
N PHE A 241 -7.75 8.39 10.12
CA PHE A 241 -7.05 7.74 11.24
C PHE A 241 -8.02 7.54 12.41
N VAL A 242 -8.53 6.31 12.56
CA VAL A 242 -9.39 5.86 13.65
C VAL A 242 -8.46 5.71 14.84
N GLY A 243 -8.39 6.77 15.64
CA GLY A 243 -7.55 6.83 16.83
C GLY A 243 -7.72 8.11 17.61
N THR A 244 -8.95 8.56 17.86
CA THR A 244 -9.20 9.59 18.89
C THR A 244 -10.28 9.10 19.83
N ILE A 245 -9.93 8.97 21.12
CA ILE A 245 -10.84 8.49 22.18
C ILE A 245 -12.03 9.46 22.39
N ALA A 246 -11.92 10.71 21.94
CA ALA A 246 -13.03 11.65 21.86
C ALA A 246 -12.90 12.53 20.61
N PRO A 247 -13.86 12.49 19.68
CA PRO A 247 -13.88 13.42 18.54
C PRO A 247 -14.16 14.84 19.05
N ILE A 248 -13.31 15.80 18.66
CA ILE A 248 -13.50 17.23 18.96
C ILE A 248 -14.12 17.88 17.73
N PHE A 249 -15.36 18.34 17.88
CA PHE A 249 -16.13 19.01 16.81
C PHE A 249 -15.47 20.33 16.39
N ARG A 250 -15.24 20.54 15.08
CA ARG A 250 -14.72 21.81 14.57
C ARG A 250 -15.56 22.35 13.41
N SER A 251 -16.28 23.45 13.68
CA SER A 251 -17.03 24.20 12.67
C SER A 251 -16.10 25.04 11.78
N SER A 252 -15.83 24.58 10.55
CA SER A 252 -15.20 25.40 9.50
C SER A 252 -16.21 25.68 8.37
N ARG A 253 -16.01 26.74 7.57
CA ARG A 253 -16.91 27.13 6.45
C ARG A 253 -16.94 26.16 5.25
N LEU A 254 -16.23 25.03 5.32
CA LEU A 254 -16.34 23.88 4.41
C LEU A 254 -16.68 22.57 5.18
N GLU A 255 -17.22 22.71 6.39
CA GLU A 255 -17.91 21.71 7.23
C GLU A 255 -17.59 20.24 6.95
N VAL A 256 -16.51 19.71 7.55
CA VAL A 256 -16.43 18.27 7.79
C VAL A 256 -16.39 18.03 9.28
N ASP A 257 -17.59 17.94 9.84
CA ASP A 257 -18.00 17.01 10.89
C ASP A 257 -19.48 16.70 10.63
N TYR A 258 -19.83 15.43 10.41
CA TYR A 258 -21.19 15.08 9.99
C TYR A 258 -22.14 14.97 11.19
N HIS A 259 -23.17 15.83 11.21
CA HIS A 259 -24.42 15.56 11.91
C HIS A 259 -25.60 15.78 10.96
N TYR A 260 -26.34 14.71 10.65
CA TYR A 260 -27.54 14.78 9.81
C TYR A 260 -28.78 14.74 10.71
N ASN A 261 -29.69 15.72 10.54
CA ASN A 261 -30.99 15.69 11.19
C ASN A 261 -32.09 15.82 10.13
N PRO A 262 -32.97 14.83 9.96
CA PRO A 262 -33.99 14.83 8.91
C PRO A 262 -35.14 15.82 9.21
N PRO A 263 -35.91 16.25 8.19
CA PRO A 263 -36.86 17.35 8.33
C PRO A 263 -38.19 16.86 8.92
N GLY A 264 -38.58 17.48 10.03
CA GLY A 264 -39.82 17.21 10.77
C GLY A 264 -39.57 16.74 12.20
N ILE A 265 -39.55 17.68 13.16
CA ILE A 265 -40.24 17.62 14.47
C ILE A 265 -40.31 16.23 15.15
N ARG A 266 -39.93 16.01 16.42
CA ARG A 266 -39.64 16.85 17.60
C ARG A 266 -38.86 15.94 18.55
N VAL A 267 -37.77 16.41 19.14
CA VAL A 267 -37.23 15.76 20.35
C VAL A 267 -38.13 16.17 21.52
N SER A 268 -39.23 15.45 21.71
CA SER A 268 -39.98 15.49 22.97
C SER A 268 -39.11 14.87 24.06
N GLN A 269 -38.88 15.65 25.12
CA GLN A 269 -38.68 15.26 26.53
C GLN A 269 -37.94 13.93 26.78
N ASP A 270 -36.66 14.03 27.21
CA ASP A 270 -36.09 13.24 28.33
C ASP A 270 -34.55 13.32 28.48
N ILE A 271 -33.88 14.29 27.85
CA ILE A 271 -32.44 14.54 28.08
C ILE A 271 -32.13 14.84 29.56
N TRP A 272 -33.04 15.50 30.28
CA TRP A 272 -32.90 15.78 31.72
C TRP A 272 -32.96 14.53 32.61
N LYS A 273 -33.55 13.44 32.12
CA LYS A 273 -33.66 12.17 32.85
C LYS A 273 -32.34 11.40 32.77
N VAL A 274 -31.75 11.35 31.57
CA VAL A 274 -30.45 10.72 31.30
C VAL A 274 -29.30 11.42 32.06
N TRP A 275 -29.32 12.76 32.13
CA TRP A 275 -28.31 13.50 32.90
C TRP A 275 -28.43 13.31 34.41
N ARG A 276 -29.64 13.14 34.94
CA ARG A 276 -29.87 12.87 36.37
C ARG A 276 -29.36 11.48 36.78
N ASP A 277 -29.58 10.48 35.94
CA ASP A 277 -29.17 9.10 36.23
C ASP A 277 -27.64 8.93 36.17
N LEU A 278 -26.96 9.64 35.26
CA LEU A 278 -25.49 9.69 35.19
C LEU A 278 -24.84 10.37 36.39
N LEU A 279 -25.43 11.46 36.89
CA LEU A 279 -24.94 12.15 38.09
C LEU A 279 -25.09 11.28 39.35
N ASN A 280 -26.19 10.53 39.47
CA ASN A 280 -26.39 9.60 40.59
C ASN A 280 -25.40 8.43 40.57
N TYR A 281 -25.02 7.94 39.39
CA TYR A 281 -24.01 6.88 39.26
C TYR A 281 -22.59 7.34 39.66
N MET A 282 -22.22 8.59 39.35
CA MET A 282 -20.88 9.12 39.70
C MET A 282 -20.72 9.45 41.19
N VAL A 283 -21.78 9.87 41.87
CA VAL A 283 -21.76 10.10 43.34
C VAL A 283 -21.63 8.77 44.09
N HIS A 284 -22.17 7.67 43.56
CA HIS A 284 -22.04 6.35 44.19
C HIS A 284 -20.61 5.80 44.13
N TRP A 285 -19.87 6.09 43.06
CA TRP A 285 -18.48 5.64 42.89
C TRP A 285 -17.46 6.43 43.73
N THR A 286 -17.70 7.73 43.95
CA THR A 286 -16.84 8.57 44.82
C THR A 286 -17.04 8.26 46.31
N GLY A 287 -18.18 7.69 46.70
CA GLY A 287 -18.39 7.16 48.06
C GLY A 287 -17.69 5.83 48.37
N MET A 288 -17.37 5.02 47.35
CA MET A 288 -16.64 3.74 47.53
C MET A 288 -15.12 3.91 47.64
N LEU A 289 -14.56 4.96 47.03
CA LEU A 289 -13.11 5.22 47.01
C LEU A 289 -12.58 5.98 48.25
N LEU A 290 -13.45 6.51 49.10
CA LEU A 290 -13.08 7.15 50.38
C LEU A 290 -13.41 6.28 51.62
N LYS A 291 -13.91 5.06 51.42
CA LYS A 291 -14.10 4.05 52.48
C LYS A 291 -13.03 2.95 52.51
N GLY A 292 -11.95 3.11 51.77
CA GLY A 292 -10.68 2.49 52.12
C GLY A 292 -9.51 3.37 51.66
N LEU A 293 -8.64 3.94 52.50
CA LEU A 293 -8.26 3.61 53.88
C LEU A 293 -8.23 2.11 54.18
#